data_AF-A0A523NMD5-F1
#
_entry.id   AF-A0A523NMD5-F1
#
_cell.length_a   1.000
_cell.length_b   1.000
_cell.length_c   1.000
_cell.angle_alpha   90.00
_cell.angle_beta   90.00
_cell.angle_gamma   90.00
#
_symmetry.space_group_name_H-M   'P 1'
#
loop_
_entity.id
_entity.type
_entity.pdbx_description
1 polymer ?
#
loop_
_entity_poly.entity_id
_entity_poly.type
_entity_poly.pdbx_seq_one_letter_code
_entity_poly.pdbx_strand_id
1 'polypeptide(L)' 'MPDLRLKPDTMDYNGLNEHLDQQSRLFERNLHIKNLLRMQELLDEESFRKWKKLRFGGKPPPADLEPTDQSSTERQF' A
#
# COMPACT_ATOMS: atom_id res chain seq x y z
N MET A 1 -33.94 30.07 10.28
CA MET A 1 -32.68 29.39 9.88
C MET A 1 -32.42 28.28 10.89
N PRO A 2 -31.98 27.07 10.49
CA PRO A 2 -31.52 26.10 11.46
C PRO A 2 -30.20 26.61 12.06
N ASP A 3 -30.07 26.50 13.38
CA ASP A 3 -28.83 26.86 14.07
C ASP A 3 -27.70 25.94 13.60
N LEU A 4 -26.76 26.50 12.84
CA LEU A 4 -25.45 25.93 12.54
C LEU A 4 -24.55 26.02 13.79
N ARG A 5 -25.05 25.55 14.94
CA ARG A 5 -24.13 25.12 15.99
C ARG A 5 -23.52 23.83 15.49
N LEU A 6 -22.40 23.98 14.77
CA LEU A 6 -21.36 22.97 14.80
C LEU A 6 -21.12 22.72 16.28
N LYS A 7 -21.74 21.65 16.79
CA LYS A 7 -21.15 20.96 17.94
C LYS A 7 -19.69 20.74 17.51
N PRO A 8 -18.70 20.87 18.40
CA PRO A 8 -17.44 20.22 18.13
C PRO A 8 -17.78 18.73 18.11
N ASP A 9 -18.25 18.24 16.96
CA ASP A 9 -18.30 16.83 16.62
C ASP A 9 -16.86 16.43 16.82
N THR A 10 -16.63 15.73 17.92
CA THR A 10 -15.32 15.30 18.38
C THR A 10 -14.67 14.63 17.20
N MET A 11 -13.75 15.33 16.54
CA MET A 11 -12.99 14.79 15.43
C MET A 11 -12.36 13.53 15.98
N ASP A 12 -12.74 12.38 15.44
CA ASP A 12 -12.20 11.10 15.87
C ASP A 12 -10.77 11.00 15.34
N TYR A 13 -9.87 11.66 16.06
CA TYR A 13 -8.45 11.71 15.74
C TYR A 13 -7.83 10.31 15.72
N ASN A 14 -8.43 9.33 16.42
CA ASN A 14 -7.98 7.94 16.36
C ASN A 14 -8.35 7.30 15.02
N GLY A 15 -9.62 7.42 14.58
CA GLY A 15 -10.04 6.95 13.26
C GLY A 15 -9.30 7.65 12.10
N LEU A 16 -9.01 8.95 12.25
CA LEU A 16 -8.22 9.71 11.27
C LEU A 16 -6.76 9.22 11.23
N ASN A 17 -6.15 8.95 12.38
CA ASN A 17 -4.79 8.40 12.44
C ASN A 17 -4.71 6.99 11.86
N GLU A 18 -5.69 6.12 12.13
CA GLU A 18 -5.76 4.79 11.54
C GLU A 18 -5.90 4.86 10.02
N HIS A 19 -6.71 5.78 9.49
CA HIS A 19 -6.85 5.99 8.06
C HIS A 19 -5.54 6.48 7.43
N LEU A 20 -4.86 7.44 8.05
CA LEU A 20 -3.55 7.92 7.58
C LEU A 20 -2.49 6.83 7.61
N ASP A 21 -2.47 5.99 8.65
CA ASP A 21 -1.55 4.86 8.74
C ASP A 21 -1.82 3.81 7.64
N GLN A 22 -3.09 3.52 7.36
CA GLN A 22 -3.47 2.66 6.23
C GLN A 22 -3.01 3.23 4.89
N GLN A 23 -3.23 4.53 4.64
CA GLN A 23 -2.78 5.19 3.41
C GLN A 23 -1.25 5.19 3.30
N SER A 24 -0.53 5.41 4.41
CA SER A 24 0.93 5.33 4.45
C SER A 24 1.43 3.94 4.05
N ARG A 25 0.86 2.88 4.64
CA ARG A 25 1.23 1.49 4.30
C ARG A 25 0.96 1.16 2.83
N LEU A 26 -0.18 1.62 2.28
CA LEU A 26 -0.50 1.44 0.86
C LEU A 26 0.49 2.17 -0.04
N PHE A 27 0.86 3.40 0.31
CA PHE A 27 1.86 4.17 -0.43
C PHE A 27 3.23 3.48 -0.41
N GLU A 28 3.69 3.04 0.76
CA GLU A 28 4.96 2.31 0.90
C GLU A 28 4.98 1.00 0.08
N ARG A 29 3.89 0.24 0.13
CA ARG A 29 3.71 -1.00 -0.67
C ARG A 29 3.80 -0.69 -2.16
N ASN A 30 3.08 0.32 -2.63
CA ASN A 30 3.09 0.73 -4.04
C ASN A 30 4.48 1.21 -4.49
N LEU A 31 5.16 2.01 -3.67
CA LEU A 31 6.51 2.47 -3.94
C LEU A 31 7.48 1.29 -4.01
N HIS A 32 7.35 0.32 -3.12
CA HIS A 32 8.17 -0.89 -3.12
C HIS A 32 8.00 -1.69 -4.42
N ILE A 33 6.76 -1.92 -4.86
CA ILE A 33 6.47 -2.63 -6.13
C ILE A 33 7.09 -1.89 -7.32
N LYS A 34 6.89 -0.57 -7.41
CA LYS A 34 7.47 0.26 -8.48
C LYS A 34 8.99 0.14 -8.52
N ASN A 35 9.65 0.14 -7.37
CA ASN A 35 11.09 -0.03 -7.28
C ASN A 35 11.54 -1.43 -7.74
N LEU A 36 10.79 -2.48 -7.41
CA LEU A 36 11.09 -3.85 -7.89
C LEU A 36 10.97 -3.95 -9.41
N LEU A 37 9.89 -3.43 -9.99
CA LEU A 37 9.69 -3.41 -11.44
C LEU A 37 10.80 -2.63 -12.12
N ARG A 38 11.16 -1.45 -11.57
CA ARG A 38 12.25 -0.65 -12.13
C ARG A 38 13.59 -1.37 -12.09
N MET A 39 13.90 -2.12 -11.03
CA MET A 39 15.12 -2.92 -10.99
C MET A 39 15.10 -4.11 -11.95
N GLN A 40 13.94 -4.69 -12.21
CA GLN A 40 13.80 -5.74 -13.23
C GLN A 40 14.08 -5.20 -14.64
N GLU A 41 13.73 -3.94 -14.92
CA GLU A 41 14.07 -3.28 -16.20
C GLU A 41 15.56 -2.94 -16.33
N LEU A 42 16.22 -2.61 -15.22
CA LEU A 42 17.61 -2.13 -15.22
C LEU A 42 18.64 -3.25 -15.12
N LEU A 43 18.29 -4.38 -14.52
CA LEU A 43 19.17 -5.51 -14.33
C LEU A 43 18.85 -6.61 -15.35
N ASP A 44 19.88 -7.29 -15.83
CA ASP A 44 19.69 -8.57 -16.51
C ASP A 44 19.07 -9.59 -15.54
N GLU A 45 18.44 -10.62 -16.11
CA GLU A 45 17.67 -11.57 -15.32
C GLU A 45 18.51 -12.30 -14.26
N GLU A 46 19.78 -12.61 -14.56
CA GLU A 46 20.67 -13.30 -13.64
C GLU A 46 21.07 -12.39 -12.46
N SER A 47 21.43 -11.14 -12.75
CA SER A 47 21.74 -10.12 -11.75
C SER A 47 20.55 -9.80 -10.86
N PHE A 48 19.34 -9.67 -11.43
CA PHE A 48 18.11 -9.46 -10.67
C PHE A 48 17.82 -10.65 -9.73
N ARG A 49 18.01 -11.89 -10.21
CA ARG A 49 17.79 -13.10 -9.43
C ARG A 49 18.79 -13.22 -8.27
N LYS A 50 20.07 -12.86 -8.49
CA LYS A 50 21.11 -12.78 -7.44
C LYS A 50 20.76 -11.72 -6.40
N TRP A 51 20.38 -10.52 -6.85
CA TRP A 51 19.96 -9.42 -5.98
C TRP A 51 18.75 -9.80 -5.13
N LYS A 52 17.73 -10.42 -5.73
CA LYS A 52 16.53 -10.90 -5.02
C LYS A 52 16.91 -11.94 -3.97
N LYS A 53 17.79 -12.89 -4.31
CA LYS A 53 18.28 -13.91 -3.37
C LYS A 53 19.07 -13.31 -2.20
N LEU A 54 19.91 -12.30 -2.45
CA LEU A 54 20.66 -11.58 -1.41
C LEU A 54 19.74 -10.76 -0.50
N ARG A 55 18.74 -10.08 -1.06
CA ARG A 55 17.86 -9.18 -0.30
C ARG A 55 16.78 -9.91 0.48
N PHE A 56 16.28 -11.03 -0.05
CA PHE A 56 15.20 -11.78 0.56
C PHE A 56 15.66 -13.08 1.24
N GLY A 57 16.91 -13.53 1.03
CA GLY A 57 17.61 -14.45 1.94
C GLY A 57 16.89 -15.76 2.33
N GLY A 58 15.96 -16.27 1.49
CA GLY A 58 15.16 -17.46 1.81
C GLY A 58 13.87 -17.20 2.60
N LYS A 59 13.58 -15.96 3.01
CA LYS A 59 12.22 -15.57 3.37
C LYS A 59 11.54 -15.08 2.08
N PRO A 60 10.44 -15.71 1.63
CA PRO A 60 9.72 -15.19 0.49
C PRO A 60 9.37 -13.71 0.74
N PRO A 61 9.34 -12.86 -0.30
CA PRO A 61 8.69 -11.55 -0.15
C PRO A 61 7.34 -11.79 0.54
N PRO A 62 6.97 -11.00 1.57
CA PRO A 62 5.76 -11.27 2.34
C PRO A 62 4.63 -11.55 1.36
N ALA A 63 4.10 -12.77 1.42
CA ALA A 63 3.19 -13.33 0.43
C ALA A 63 1.79 -12.67 0.47
N ASP A 64 1.63 -11.62 1.27
CA ASP A 64 0.43 -10.78 1.31
C ASP A 64 0.48 -9.62 0.29
N LEU A 65 1.31 -9.78 -0.75
CA LEU A 65 1.04 -9.20 -2.06
C LEU A 65 0.08 -10.12 -2.83
N GLU A 66 -1.10 -10.39 -2.24
CA GLU A 66 -2.24 -10.70 -3.09
C GLU A 66 -2.41 -9.49 -4.02
N PRO A 67 -2.41 -9.68 -5.36
CA PRO A 67 -3.17 -8.79 -6.19
C PRO A 67 -4.60 -9.03 -5.72
N THR A 68 -5.10 -8.20 -4.80
CA THR A 68 -6.53 -8.12 -4.62
C THR A 68 -7.03 -7.71 -6.00
N ASP A 69 -7.53 -8.69 -6.74
CA ASP A 69 -8.27 -8.51 -7.97
C ASP A 69 -9.37 -7.52 -7.59
N GLN A 70 -9.13 -6.23 -7.81
CA GLN A 70 -10.18 -5.21 -7.80
C GLN A 70 -10.96 -5.33 -9.11
N SER A 71 -11.42 -6.55 -9.38
CA SER A 71 -12.45 -6.89 -10.34
C SER A 71 -13.73 -7.24 -9.58
N SER A 72 -14.11 -6.43 -8.59
CA SER A 72 -15.44 -6.45 -7.93
C SER A 72 -15.61 -5.28 -6.97
N THR A 73 -15.84 -4.08 -7.50
CA THR A 73 -16.67 -3.10 -6.79
C THR A 73 -17.54 -2.39 -7.82
N GLU A 74 -18.40 -3.16 -8.46
CA GLU A 74 -19.62 -2.63 -9.02
C GLU A 74 -20.59 -2.36 -7.86
N ARG A 75 -21.11 -1.12 -7.79
CA ARG A 75 -22.11 -0.55 -6.86
C ARG A 75 -21.63 -0.24 -5.43
N GLN A 76 -21.51 1.05 -5.14
CA GLN A 76 -22.60 1.91 -4.61
C GLN A 76 -22.01 3.29 -4.35
N PHE A 77 -22.43 4.31 -5.11
CA PHE A 77 -22.77 5.68 -4.68
C PHE A 77 -23.44 6.38 -5.87
#